data_AF-A0A814QPK6-F1
#
_entry.id   AF-A0A814QPK6-F1
#
_cell.length_a   1.000
_cell.length_b   1.000
_cell.length_c   1.000
_cell.angle_alpha   90.00
_cell.angle_beta   90.00
_cell.angle_gamma   90.00
#
_symmetry.space_group_name_H-M   'P 1'
#
loop_
_entity.id
_entity.type
_entity.pdbx_description
1 polymer ?
#
loop_
_entity_poly.entity_id
_entity_poly.type
_entity_poly.pdbx_seq_one_letter_code
_entity_poly.pdbx_strand_id
1 'polypeptide(L)'
;MRFHTQTIGNSRNEIGPRLVGEIVYKNRLNRLRNPHSDDKNIYAIGVSNWANIKNRQELIRKGNTQILGRASLQEQRDIVEPKNLNGRQELEPNHTQFILFDDGTLEPSYDDRYRAHLVRAISQGAQRAIPQITIVLSGGLNTLESYV
;
A
#
# COMPACT_ATOMS: atom_id res chain seq x y z
N MET A 1 9.70 11.41 29.30
CA MET A 1 9.46 10.65 28.06
C MET A 1 7.96 10.60 27.84
N ARG A 2 7.41 11.44 26.93
CA ARG A 2 5.95 11.51 26.68
C ARG A 2 5.62 10.60 25.51
N PHE A 3 4.88 9.52 25.76
CA PHE A 3 4.27 8.72 24.70
C PHE A 3 3.09 9.51 24.14
N HIS A 4 3.18 9.92 22.87
CA HIS A 4 2.02 10.42 22.13
C HIS A 4 1.27 9.21 21.57
N THR A 5 0.14 8.88 22.18
CA THR A 5 -0.89 8.02 21.62
C THR A 5 -1.48 8.71 20.39
N GLN A 6 -1.18 8.21 19.19
CA GLN A 6 -1.90 8.65 17.98
C GLN A 6 -3.30 8.04 18.01
N THR A 7 -4.29 8.93 17.99
CA THR A 7 -5.71 8.61 17.89
C THR A 7 -5.97 7.85 16.59
N ILE A 8 -6.59 6.68 16.70
CA ILE A 8 -6.95 5.79 15.60
C ILE A 8 -8.04 6.46 14.76
N GLY A 9 -7.66 6.99 13.60
CA GLY A 9 -8.61 7.37 12.55
C GLY A 9 -9.31 6.13 12.02
N ASN A 10 -10.62 6.06 12.20
CA ASN A 10 -11.48 4.94 11.84
C ASN A 10 -11.74 4.85 10.33
N SER A 11 -10.79 4.32 9.56
CA SER A 11 -11.10 3.64 8.30
C SER A 11 -10.65 2.17 8.43
N ARG A 12 -11.61 1.25 8.54
CA ARG A 12 -11.34 -0.19 8.76
C ARG A 12 -10.42 -0.82 7.70
N ASN A 13 -10.28 -0.17 6.55
CA ASN A 13 -9.52 -0.68 5.40
C ASN A 13 -8.03 -0.31 5.41
N GLU A 14 -7.56 0.54 6.34
CA GLU A 14 -6.15 0.94 6.39
C GLU A 14 -5.31 0.14 7.39
N ILE A 15 -5.93 -0.68 8.26
CA ILE A 15 -5.22 -1.39 9.34
C ILE A 15 -4.21 -2.39 8.77
N GLY A 16 -4.62 -3.19 7.78
CA GLY A 16 -3.75 -4.21 7.16
C GLY A 16 -2.49 -3.61 6.54
N PRO A 17 -2.61 -2.68 5.58
CA PRO A 17 -1.47 -2.02 4.96
C PRO A 17 -0.55 -1.33 5.98
N ARG A 18 -1.12 -0.63 6.99
CA ARG A 18 -0.32 0.02 8.04
C ARG A 18 0.51 -0.97 8.86
N LEU A 19 -0.07 -2.09 9.27
CA LEU A 19 0.65 -3.14 10.02
C LEU A 19 1.79 -3.74 9.19
N VAL A 20 1.56 -4.01 7.90
CA VAL A 20 2.61 -4.47 6.99
C VAL A 20 3.73 -3.44 6.88
N GLY A 21 3.38 -2.16 6.72
CA GLY A 21 4.32 -1.05 6.70
C GLY A 21 5.20 -0.98 7.96
N GLU A 22 4.60 -1.11 9.14
CA GLU A 22 5.35 -1.13 10.40
C GLU A 22 6.36 -2.29 10.48
N ILE A 23 5.99 -3.48 9.99
CA ILE A 23 6.87 -4.65 9.98
C ILE A 23 8.06 -4.40 9.05
N VAL A 24 7.81 -3.88 7.85
CA VAL A 24 8.86 -3.52 6.89
C VAL A 24 9.80 -2.47 7.47
N TYR A 25 9.25 -1.45 8.14
CA TYR A 25 10.02 -0.41 8.81
C TYR A 25 10.92 -0.98 9.92
N LYS A 26 10.35 -1.82 10.81
CA LYS A 26 11.11 -2.47 11.90
C LYS A 26 12.22 -3.37 11.37
N ASN A 27 11.95 -4.16 10.34
CA ASN A 27 12.98 -4.97 9.66
C ASN A 27 14.12 -4.10 9.11
N ARG A 28 13.78 -2.99 8.44
CA ARG A 28 14.79 -2.04 7.94
C ARG A 28 15.65 -1.45 9.07
N LEU A 29 15.03 -1.05 10.18
CA LEU A 29 15.76 -0.53 11.34
C LEU A 29 16.69 -1.57 11.96
N ASN A 30 16.25 -2.82 12.09
CA ASN A 30 17.07 -3.90 12.65
C ASN A 30 18.33 -4.12 11.82
N ARG A 31 18.20 -4.10 10.48
CA ARG A 31 19.34 -4.24 9.56
C ARG A 31 20.33 -3.09 9.65
N LEU A 32 19.84 -1.86 9.84
CA LEU A 32 20.70 -0.70 10.04
C LEU A 32 21.45 -0.76 11.38
N ARG A 33 20.83 -1.33 12.42
CA ARG A 33 21.44 -1.48 13.75
C ARG A 33 22.40 -2.67 13.83
N ASN A 34 22.11 -3.74 13.08
CA ASN A 34 22.94 -4.93 13.02
C ASN A 34 23.27 -5.26 11.55
N PRO A 35 24.29 -4.61 10.96
CA PRO A 35 24.63 -4.80 9.54
C PRO A 35 25.20 -6.19 9.23
N HIS A 36 25.54 -6.98 10.26
CA HIS A 36 25.97 -8.39 10.13
C HIS A 36 24.83 -9.39 10.33
N SER A 37 23.59 -8.93 10.51
CA SER A 37 22.43 -9.82 10.51
C SER A 37 22.18 -10.40 9.12
N ASP A 38 21.80 -11.67 9.07
CA ASP A 38 21.34 -12.35 7.83
C ASP A 38 19.94 -11.88 7.38
N ASP A 39 19.43 -10.81 7.99
CA ASP A 39 18.12 -10.24 7.69
C ASP A 39 18.09 -9.73 6.24
N LYS A 40 17.17 -10.31 5.46
CA LYS A 40 16.96 -9.94 4.06
C LYS A 40 16.09 -8.69 3.92
N ASN A 41 16.20 -8.01 2.78
CA ASN A 41 15.24 -6.98 2.39
C ASN A 41 13.84 -7.59 2.28
N ILE A 42 12.86 -6.99 2.94
CA ILE A 42 11.45 -7.29 2.74
C ILE A 42 10.88 -6.35 1.69
N TYR A 43 10.24 -6.94 0.67
CA TYR A 43 9.52 -6.21 -0.35
C TYR A 43 8.02 -6.26 -0.05
N ALA A 44 7.42 -5.08 0.15
CA ALA A 44 5.98 -4.91 0.28
C ALA A 44 5.47 -4.12 -0.93
N ILE A 45 4.52 -4.72 -1.65
CA ILE A 45 3.92 -4.15 -2.85
C ILE A 45 2.46 -3.80 -2.53
N GLY A 46 2.16 -2.50 -2.53
CA GLY A 46 0.80 -2.01 -2.35
C GLY A 46 0.04 -2.07 -3.67
N VAL A 47 -1.14 -2.66 -3.69
CA VAL A 47 -1.99 -2.75 -4.89
C VAL A 47 -3.30 -2.02 -4.60
N SER A 48 -3.68 -1.06 -5.43
CA SER A 48 -4.89 -0.25 -5.23
C SER A 48 -5.43 0.29 -6.55
N ASN A 49 -6.74 0.57 -6.59
CA ASN A 49 -7.33 1.35 -7.67
C ASN A 49 -6.78 2.78 -7.61
N TRP A 50 -6.46 3.36 -8.76
CA TRP A 50 -6.08 4.75 -8.93
C TRP A 50 -7.13 5.69 -8.37
N ALA A 51 -8.43 5.44 -8.57
CA ALA A 51 -9.53 6.24 -8.04
C ALA A 51 -9.55 6.35 -6.49
N ASN A 52 -8.97 5.36 -5.81
CA ASN A 52 -8.92 5.29 -4.36
C ASN A 52 -7.81 6.16 -3.75
N ILE A 53 -6.84 6.62 -4.54
CA ILE A 53 -5.65 7.30 -4.01
C ILE A 53 -5.96 8.78 -3.75
N LYS A 54 -5.58 9.29 -2.56
CA LYS A 54 -5.56 10.74 -2.27
C LYS A 54 -4.39 11.43 -3.01
N ASN A 55 -4.50 12.73 -3.26
CA ASN A 55 -3.42 13.57 -3.78
C ASN A 55 -2.79 13.09 -5.11
N ARG A 56 -3.56 12.40 -5.96
CA ARG A 56 -3.15 11.85 -7.26
C ARG A 56 -2.45 12.84 -8.17
N GLN A 57 -2.84 14.12 -8.09
CA GLN A 57 -2.27 15.18 -8.91
C GLN A 57 -0.77 15.38 -8.63
N GLU A 58 -0.29 15.04 -7.44
CA GLU A 58 1.14 15.10 -7.09
C GLU A 58 1.94 13.98 -7.76
N LEU A 59 1.27 12.89 -8.13
CA LEU A 59 1.86 11.74 -8.82
C LEU A 59 1.82 11.89 -10.35
N ILE A 60 0.92 12.74 -10.87
CA ILE A 60 0.81 13.01 -12.31
C ILE A 60 1.84 14.09 -12.68
N ARG A 61 2.89 13.70 -13.40
CA ARG A 61 3.79 14.65 -14.06
C ARG A 61 3.42 14.82 -15.52
N LYS A 62 3.33 16.07 -15.99
CA LYS A 62 3.16 16.40 -17.40
C LYS A 62 4.53 16.42 -18.09
N GLY A 63 4.80 15.47 -18.99
CA GLY A 63 5.98 15.48 -19.87
C GLY A 63 6.81 14.18 -19.89
N ASN A 64 7.72 14.08 -20.87
CA ASN A 64 8.51 12.89 -21.21
C ASN A 64 9.77 12.68 -20.33
N THR A 65 9.78 13.12 -19.08
CA THR A 65 10.95 12.94 -18.21
C THR A 65 10.92 11.58 -17.52
N GLN A 66 11.58 10.60 -18.15
CA GLN A 66 12.00 9.32 -17.57
C GLN A 66 13.04 9.52 -16.44
N ILE A 67 12.67 10.21 -15.38
CA ILE A 67 13.35 10.07 -14.10
C ILE A 67 12.26 9.67 -13.11
N LEU A 68 12.33 8.42 -12.63
CA LEU A 68 11.69 7.91 -11.42
C LEU A 68 12.24 8.70 -10.22
N GLY A 69 12.03 10.01 -10.24
CA GLY A 69 12.50 10.93 -9.22
C GLY A 69 11.60 10.68 -8.04
N ARG A 70 12.19 10.19 -6.95
CA ARG A 70 11.65 10.24 -5.59
C ARG A 70 10.64 11.39 -5.52
N ALA A 71 9.36 11.08 -5.65
CA ALA A 71 8.33 11.97 -5.16
C ALA A 71 8.63 11.94 -3.66
N SER A 72 9.34 12.97 -3.21
CA SER A 72 9.47 13.23 -1.80
C SER A 72 8.04 13.49 -1.36
N LEU A 73 7.35 12.44 -0.89
CA LEU A 73 6.21 12.54 0.00
C LEU A 73 6.77 13.13 1.30
N GLN A 74 7.26 14.37 1.22
CA GLN A 74 7.77 15.13 2.34
C GLN A 74 6.55 15.49 3.14
N GLU A 75 6.38 14.76 4.24
CA GLU A 75 5.68 15.17 5.45
C GLU A 75 4.49 16.10 5.21
N GLN A 76 3.40 15.58 4.62
CA GLN A 76 2.10 16.21 4.78
C GLN A 76 1.61 15.91 6.21
N ARG A 77 2.16 16.64 7.19
CA ARG A 77 1.62 16.71 8.56
C ARG A 77 0.67 17.89 8.76
N ASP A 78 0.60 18.84 7.84
CA ASP A 78 -0.18 20.07 8.01
C ASP A 78 -0.99 20.47 6.76
N ILE A 79 -1.73 19.53 6.15
CA ILE A 79 -2.86 19.93 5.30
C ILE A 79 -4.10 19.87 6.17
N VAL A 80 -4.65 21.04 6.49
CA VAL A 80 -6.02 21.19 6.99
C VAL A 80 -6.91 20.34 6.09
N GLU A 81 -7.35 19.20 6.60
CA GLU A 81 -8.17 18.27 5.84
C GLU A 81 -9.42 19.03 5.35
N PRO A 82 -9.66 19.13 4.03
CA PRO A 82 -11.02 19.39 3.60
C PRO A 82 -11.83 18.19 4.10
N LYS A 83 -12.78 18.46 5.00
CA LYS A 83 -13.62 17.51 5.77
C LYS A 83 -14.39 16.44 4.94
N ASN A 84 -14.13 16.26 3.65
CA ASN A 84 -14.89 15.42 2.73
C ASN A 84 -14.00 14.62 1.75
N LEU A 85 -13.06 13.80 2.22
CA LEU A 85 -12.43 12.78 1.36
C LEU A 85 -13.13 11.43 1.53
N ASN A 86 -14.33 11.36 0.94
CA ASN A 86 -15.18 10.19 0.76
C ASN A 86 -14.39 8.94 0.32
N GLY A 87 -13.99 8.06 1.25
CA GLY A 87 -13.50 6.71 0.93
C GLY A 87 -12.15 6.60 0.22
N ARG A 88 -11.39 7.69 0.05
CA ARG A 88 -10.04 7.68 -0.55
C ARG A 88 -8.96 7.48 0.52
N GLN A 89 -7.92 6.72 0.18
CA GLN A 89 -6.82 6.32 1.05
C GLN A 89 -5.47 6.95 0.65
N GLU A 90 -4.58 7.09 1.63
CA GLU A 90 -3.20 7.51 1.42
C GLU A 90 -2.31 6.33 1.04
N LEU A 91 -1.21 6.60 0.34
CA LEU A 91 -0.19 5.57 0.10
C LEU A 91 0.61 5.34 1.37
N GLU A 92 0.75 4.08 1.79
CA GLU A 92 1.48 3.75 3.01
C GLU A 92 3.00 3.91 2.79
N PRO A 93 3.68 4.77 3.56
CA PRO A 93 5.04 5.22 3.23
C PRO A 93 6.14 4.15 3.35
N ASN A 94 5.87 3.03 4.03
CA ASN A 94 6.86 1.97 4.23
C ASN A 94 6.75 0.83 3.21
N HIS A 95 5.74 0.84 2.33
CA HIS A 95 5.73 -0.03 1.17
C HIS A 95 6.87 0.31 0.22
N THR A 96 7.45 -0.73 -0.38
CA THR A 96 8.60 -0.58 -1.27
C THR A 96 8.21 -0.22 -2.70
N GLN A 97 7.01 -0.63 -3.12
CA GLN A 97 6.50 -0.48 -4.48
C GLN A 97 4.97 -0.34 -4.44
N PHE A 98 4.41 0.29 -5.48
CA PHE A 98 2.98 0.41 -5.66
C PHE A 98 2.58 0.04 -7.09
N ILE A 99 1.49 -0.69 -7.22
CA ILE A 99 0.81 -0.95 -8.49
C ILE A 99 -0.57 -0.31 -8.39
N LEU A 100 -0.78 0.75 -9.19
CA LEU A 100 -2.02 1.50 -9.23
C LEU A 100 -2.73 1.16 -10.54
N PHE A 101 -3.87 0.46 -10.46
CA PHE A 101 -4.66 0.12 -11.62
C PHE A 101 -5.72 1.19 -11.89
N ASP A 102 -5.97 1.51 -13.14
CA ASP A 102 -6.98 2.50 -13.55
C ASP A 102 -8.06 1.79 -14.35
N ASP A 103 -9.31 1.86 -13.87
CA ASP A 103 -10.50 1.33 -14.56
C ASP A 103 -11.27 2.43 -15.31
N GLY A 104 -10.70 3.65 -15.39
CA GLY A 104 -11.31 4.82 -16.00
C GLY A 104 -12.34 5.53 -15.12
N THR A 105 -12.61 5.02 -13.91
CA THR A 105 -13.54 5.64 -12.98
C THR A 105 -12.84 6.68 -12.10
N LEU A 106 -13.59 7.69 -11.67
CA LEU A 106 -13.10 8.71 -10.73
C LEU A 106 -13.56 8.45 -9.29
N GLU A 107 -14.54 7.57 -9.14
CA GLU A 107 -15.12 7.20 -7.85
C GLU A 107 -14.37 6.02 -7.23
N PRO A 108 -14.10 6.06 -5.93
CA PRO A 108 -13.42 4.95 -5.26
C PRO A 108 -14.22 3.65 -5.39
N SER A 109 -13.53 2.56 -5.71
CA SER A 109 -14.13 1.22 -5.81
C SER A 109 -13.28 0.19 -5.08
N TYR A 110 -13.94 -0.81 -4.51
CA TYR A 110 -13.30 -1.95 -3.81
C TYR A 110 -13.20 -3.18 -4.71
N ASP A 111 -12.96 -2.99 -6.01
CA ASP A 111 -12.82 -4.11 -6.94
C ASP A 111 -11.47 -4.80 -6.79
N ASP A 112 -11.48 -5.97 -6.14
CA ASP A 112 -10.30 -6.78 -5.87
C ASP A 112 -9.93 -7.75 -7.01
N ARG A 113 -10.69 -7.77 -8.12
CA ARG A 113 -10.43 -8.69 -9.24
C ARG A 113 -9.05 -8.49 -9.86
N TYR A 114 -8.58 -7.25 -9.97
CA TYR A 114 -7.24 -6.94 -10.48
C TYR A 114 -6.14 -7.53 -9.58
N ARG A 115 -6.31 -7.47 -8.26
CA ARG A 115 -5.37 -8.11 -7.32
C ARG A 115 -5.35 -9.62 -7.51
N ALA A 116 -6.53 -10.25 -7.61
CA ALA A 116 -6.63 -11.70 -7.83
C ALA A 116 -5.96 -12.13 -9.15
N HIS A 117 -6.18 -11.38 -10.23
CA HIS A 117 -5.54 -11.62 -11.52
C HIS A 117 -4.01 -11.46 -11.46
N LEU A 118 -3.51 -10.41 -10.80
CA LEU A 118 -2.08 -10.20 -10.63
C LEU A 118 -1.43 -11.35 -9.85
N VAL A 119 -2.03 -11.75 -8.74
CA VAL A 119 -1.56 -12.87 -7.92
C VAL A 119 -1.54 -14.15 -8.76
N ARG A 120 -2.61 -14.46 -9.50
CA ARG A 120 -2.65 -15.63 -10.39
C ARG A 120 -1.56 -15.58 -11.47
N ALA A 121 -1.37 -14.44 -12.10
CA ALA A 121 -0.35 -14.26 -13.14
C ALA A 121 1.07 -14.48 -12.59
N ILE A 122 1.37 -13.98 -11.38
CA ILE A 122 2.65 -14.22 -10.70
C ILE A 122 2.83 -15.72 -10.40
N SER A 123 1.77 -16.41 -9.96
CA SER A 123 1.83 -17.84 -9.67
C SER A 123 2.20 -18.68 -10.90
N GLN A 124 1.65 -18.30 -12.06
CA GLN A 124 1.69 -19.08 -13.29
C GLN A 124 2.84 -18.68 -14.22
N GLY A 125 3.30 -17.43 -14.14
CA GLY A 125 4.34 -16.88 -15.03
C GLY A 125 5.77 -17.27 -14.64
N ALA A 126 5.96 -17.86 -13.46
CA ALA A 126 7.27 -18.31 -13.01
C ALA A 126 7.61 -19.69 -13.60
N GLN A 127 8.88 -19.89 -14.00
CA GLN A 127 9.39 -21.19 -14.49
C GLN A 127 9.17 -22.34 -13.49
N ARG A 128 8.96 -22.01 -12.21
CA ARG A 128 8.55 -22.91 -11.14
C ARG A 128 7.35 -22.30 -10.42
N ALA A 129 6.41 -23.14 -10.01
CA ALA A 129 5.25 -22.68 -9.23
C ALA A 129 5.71 -21.95 -7.96
N ILE A 130 5.28 -20.71 -7.80
CA ILE A 130 5.53 -19.92 -6.58
C ILE A 130 4.36 -20.20 -5.62
N PRO A 131 4.61 -20.72 -4.40
CA PRO A 131 3.54 -20.95 -3.43
C PRO A 131 2.94 -19.62 -2.99
N GLN A 132 1.62 -19.61 -2.84
CA GLN A 132 0.84 -18.43 -2.45
C GLN A 132 0.17 -18.70 -1.13
N ILE A 133 0.31 -17.74 -0.21
CA ILE A 133 -0.31 -17.79 1.11
C ILE A 133 -1.08 -16.49 1.27
N THR A 134 -2.36 -16.60 1.60
CA THR A 134 -3.15 -15.43 2.00
C THR A 134 -3.40 -15.45 3.49
N ILE A 135 -3.18 -14.31 4.12
CA ILE A 135 -3.36 -14.10 5.56
C ILE A 135 -4.50 -13.11 5.74
N VAL A 136 -5.54 -13.52 6.46
CA VAL A 136 -6.70 -12.69 6.78
C VAL A 136 -6.63 -12.32 8.26
N LEU A 137 -6.47 -11.03 8.55
CA LEU A 137 -6.40 -10.53 9.92
C LEU A 137 -7.79 -10.15 10.46
N SER A 138 -8.62 -9.55 9.61
CA SER A 138 -10.02 -9.21 9.85
C SER A 138 -10.66 -8.80 8.51
N GLY A 139 -12.00 -8.86 8.39
CA GLY A 139 -12.66 -8.53 7.13
C GLY A 139 -14.18 -8.45 7.21
N GLY A 140 -14.79 -7.79 6.22
CA GLY A 140 -16.24 -7.76 6.00
C GLY A 140 -16.66 -8.74 4.90
N LEU A 141 -17.92 -8.65 4.43
CA LEU A 141 -18.45 -9.49 3.34
C LEU A 141 -17.55 -9.49 2.09
N ASN A 142 -17.08 -8.32 1.66
CA ASN A 142 -16.18 -8.18 0.50
C ASN A 142 -14.86 -8.93 0.67
N THR A 143 -14.36 -9.04 1.91
CA THR A 143 -13.15 -9.82 2.20
C THR A 143 -13.40 -11.30 1.97
N LEU A 144 -14.58 -11.82 2.37
CA LEU A 144 -14.96 -13.21 2.14
C LEU A 144 -15.15 -13.52 0.65
N GLU A 145 -15.80 -12.63 -0.10
CA GLU A 145 -15.99 -12.77 -1.55
C GLU A 145 -14.66 -12.82 -2.32
N SER A 146 -13.59 -12.26 -1.77
CA SER A 146 -12.26 -12.30 -2.39
C SER A 146 -11.56 -13.67 -2.29
N TYR A 147 -12.16 -14.64 -1.59
CA TYR A 147 -11.61 -15.99 -1.37
C TYR A 147 -12.46 -17.12 -1.97
N VAL A 148 -13.64 -16.81 -2.50
CA VAL A 148 -14.53 -17.75 -3.20
C VAL A 148 -14.27 -17.64 -4.70
#